data_AF-A0A519LZ48-F1
#
_entry.id   AF-A0A519LZ48-F1
#
_cell.length_a   1.000
_cell.length_b   1.000
_cell.length_c   1.000
_cell.angle_alpha   90.00
_cell.angle_beta   90.00
_cell.angle_gamma   90.00
#
_symmetry.space_group_name_H-M   'P 1'
#
loop_
_entity.id
_entity.type
_entity.pdbx_description
1 polymer ?
#
loop_
_entity_poly.entity_id
_entity_poly.type
_entity_poly.pdbx_seq_one_letter_code
_entity_poly.pdbx_strand_id
1 'polypeptide(L)'
;AQHIKALADDALAALVAPQLQKRGVSAEALADGRLVRICALFKDRCDTTVALADWAQVFYGDVTPVDAERAQHVTEAIAPALDALADALSACEWDKASISATFKQVLTSQGLKMPQLAMPARVLTVGTAHTPSVDAVLELVGREKVVARLRNR
;
A
#
# COMPACT_ATOMS: atom_id res chain seq x y z
N ALA A 1 -22.83 0.85 0.06
CA ALA A 1 -22.99 2.28 0.35
C ALA A 1 -22.75 3.14 -0.89
N GLN A 2 -23.77 3.85 -1.42
CA GLN A 2 -23.62 4.74 -2.58
C GLN A 2 -23.07 6.13 -2.21
N HIS A 3 -23.29 6.59 -0.97
CA HIS A 3 -22.96 7.96 -0.55
C HIS A 3 -21.44 8.25 -0.46
N ILE A 4 -20.63 7.30 0.00
CA ILE A 4 -19.17 7.48 0.08
C ILE A 4 -18.54 7.52 -1.31
N LYS A 5 -18.99 6.65 -2.20
CA LYS A 5 -18.45 6.54 -3.56
C LYS A 5 -18.73 7.79 -4.39
N ALA A 6 -19.90 8.40 -4.19
CA ALA A 6 -20.32 9.61 -4.87
C ALA A 6 -19.70 10.90 -4.30
N LEU A 7 -19.11 10.84 -3.10
CA LEU A 7 -18.50 12.02 -2.49
C LEU A 7 -17.17 12.34 -3.17
N ALA A 8 -16.88 13.64 -3.28
CA ALA A 8 -15.58 14.13 -3.73
C ALA A 8 -14.48 13.72 -2.74
N ASP A 9 -13.28 13.43 -3.25
CA ASP A 9 -12.22 12.80 -2.46
C ASP A 9 -11.66 13.74 -1.39
N ASP A 10 -11.68 15.06 -1.63
CA ASP A 10 -11.31 16.11 -0.69
C ASP A 10 -12.31 16.24 0.47
N ALA A 11 -13.60 16.24 0.15
CA ALA A 11 -14.66 16.22 1.14
C ALA A 11 -14.63 14.92 1.97
N LEU A 12 -14.34 13.79 1.33
CA LEU A 12 -14.18 12.51 2.01
C LEU A 12 -12.96 12.50 2.94
N ALA A 13 -11.82 13.03 2.50
CA ALA A 13 -10.63 13.17 3.32
C ALA A 13 -10.88 14.03 4.56
N ALA A 14 -11.64 15.13 4.44
CA ALA A 14 -12.02 15.96 5.58
C ALA A 14 -12.86 15.21 6.62
N LEU A 15 -13.67 14.23 6.21
CA LEU A 15 -14.44 13.36 7.11
C LEU A 15 -13.60 12.23 7.74
N VAL A 16 -12.53 11.81 7.07
CA VAL A 16 -11.64 10.73 7.53
C VAL A 16 -10.56 11.26 8.48
N ALA A 17 -10.04 12.47 8.27
CA ALA A 17 -8.97 13.04 9.08
C ALA A 17 -9.25 13.03 10.60
N PRO A 18 -10.43 13.43 11.11
CA PRO A 18 -10.71 13.37 12.54
C PRO A 18 -10.72 11.95 13.11
N GLN A 19 -11.01 10.94 12.29
CA GLN A 19 -10.99 9.53 12.72
C GLN A 19 -9.56 9.03 12.85
N LEU A 20 -8.69 9.41 11.93
CA LEU A 20 -7.25 9.12 12.00
C LEU A 20 -6.61 9.78 13.22
N GLN A 21 -6.97 11.03 13.52
CA GLN A 21 -6.50 11.72 14.73
C GLN A 21 -6.91 11.01 16.03
N LYS A 22 -8.16 10.54 16.12
CA LYS A 22 -8.63 9.72 17.25
C LYS A 22 -7.87 8.40 17.41
N ARG A 23 -7.21 7.92 16.35
CA ARG A 23 -6.40 6.69 16.33
C ARG A 23 -4.91 6.96 16.53
N GLY A 24 -4.54 8.19 16.89
CA GLY A 24 -3.16 8.58 17.20
C GLY A 24 -2.34 9.06 16.00
N VAL A 25 -2.94 9.22 14.80
CA VAL A 25 -2.24 9.86 13.69
C VAL A 25 -2.21 11.37 13.93
N SER A 26 -1.00 11.94 14.01
CA SER A 26 -0.84 13.37 14.31
C SER A 26 -1.36 14.26 13.16
N ALA A 27 -1.73 15.50 13.48
CA ALA A 27 -2.18 16.46 12.46
C ALA A 27 -1.07 16.77 11.44
N GLU A 28 0.18 16.81 11.90
CA GLU A 28 1.37 17.03 11.08
C GLU A 28 1.56 15.89 10.07
N ALA A 29 1.35 14.64 10.49
CA ALA A 29 1.41 13.49 9.60
C ALA A 29 0.33 13.55 8.51
N LEU A 30 -0.87 14.06 8.83
CA LEU A 30 -1.97 14.20 7.85
C LEU A 30 -1.79 15.37 6.88
N ALA A 31 -0.91 16.33 7.20
CA ALA A 31 -0.69 17.54 6.41
C ALA A 31 0.17 17.31 5.14
N ASP A 32 0.65 16.08 4.91
CA ASP A 32 1.47 15.72 3.74
C ASP A 32 0.72 15.66 2.40
N GLY A 33 -0.60 15.93 2.41
CA GLY A 33 -1.45 15.96 1.21
C GLY A 33 -1.83 14.60 0.64
N ARG A 34 -1.37 13.48 1.20
CA ARG A 34 -1.65 12.13 0.66
C ARG A 34 -3.07 11.66 0.96
N LEU A 35 -3.72 12.17 2.01
CA LEU A 35 -5.00 11.63 2.50
C LEU A 35 -6.08 11.60 1.42
N VAL A 36 -6.17 12.65 0.59
CA VAL A 36 -7.14 12.71 -0.53
C VAL A 36 -6.93 11.55 -1.50
N ARG A 37 -5.68 11.30 -1.90
CA ARG A 37 -5.33 10.22 -2.83
C ARG A 37 -5.53 8.84 -2.20
N ILE A 38 -5.27 8.70 -0.91
CA ILE A 38 -5.53 7.47 -0.15
C ILE A 38 -7.04 7.21 -0.08
N CYS A 39 -7.85 8.23 0.21
CA CYS A 39 -9.31 8.09 0.22
C CYS A 39 -9.83 7.67 -1.17
N ALA A 40 -9.37 8.32 -2.24
CA ALA A 40 -9.73 7.98 -3.61
C ALA A 40 -9.41 6.50 -3.95
N LEU A 41 -8.26 6.01 -3.50
CA LEU A 41 -7.80 4.64 -3.79
C LEU A 41 -8.71 3.55 -3.16
N PHE A 42 -9.30 3.83 -1.99
CA PHE A 42 -10.03 2.84 -1.22
C PHE A 42 -11.54 3.06 -1.15
N LYS A 43 -12.07 4.24 -1.55
CA LYS A 43 -13.50 4.57 -1.37
C LYS A 43 -14.46 3.56 -1.98
N ASP A 44 -14.10 2.95 -3.12
CA ASP A 44 -14.95 1.96 -3.78
C ASP A 44 -15.07 0.62 -3.03
N ARG A 45 -14.19 0.39 -2.06
CA ARG A 45 -14.15 -0.81 -1.21
C ARG A 45 -14.75 -0.60 0.19
N CYS A 46 -15.17 0.61 0.53
CA CYS A 46 -15.61 0.94 1.89
C CYS A 46 -17.08 1.36 1.91
N ASP A 47 -17.81 0.84 2.90
CA ASP A 47 -19.19 1.24 3.15
C ASP A 47 -19.34 2.37 4.18
N THR A 48 -18.29 2.61 4.98
CA THR A 48 -18.25 3.63 6.03
C THR A 48 -16.92 4.39 5.99
N THR A 49 -16.91 5.62 6.50
CA THR A 49 -15.67 6.40 6.66
C THR A 49 -14.77 5.80 7.76
N VAL A 50 -15.33 5.01 8.67
CA VAL A 50 -14.57 4.20 9.65
C VAL A 50 -13.76 3.13 8.93
N ALA A 51 -14.39 2.36 8.03
CA ALA A 51 -13.69 1.36 7.23
C ALA A 51 -12.63 2.01 6.32
N LEU A 52 -12.89 3.21 5.81
CA LEU A 52 -11.90 3.96 5.03
C LEU A 52 -10.73 4.45 5.89
N ALA A 53 -11.00 4.87 7.14
CA ALA A 53 -9.96 5.25 8.09
C ALA A 53 -9.08 4.04 8.49
N ASP A 54 -9.65 2.83 8.58
CA ASP A 54 -8.88 1.60 8.80
C ASP A 54 -7.82 1.40 7.70
N TRP A 55 -8.21 1.56 6.43
CA TRP A 55 -7.29 1.49 5.31
C TRP A 55 -6.26 2.63 5.30
N ALA A 56 -6.70 3.86 5.59
CA ALA A 56 -5.84 5.02 5.52
C ALA A 56 -4.77 5.03 6.61
N GLN A 57 -5.07 4.50 7.81
CA GLN A 57 -4.15 4.49 8.94
C GLN A 57 -2.82 3.77 8.63
N VAL A 58 -2.86 2.73 7.79
CA VAL A 58 -1.68 1.93 7.38
C VAL A 58 -0.60 2.79 6.71
N PHE A 59 -0.96 3.93 6.11
CA PHE A 59 -0.04 4.84 5.42
C PHE A 59 0.70 5.81 6.35
N TYR A 60 0.32 5.87 7.63
CA TYR A 60 0.81 6.84 8.61
C TYR A 60 1.56 6.23 9.80
N GLY A 61 1.65 4.90 9.86
CA GLY A 61 2.34 4.19 10.94
C GLY A 61 3.27 3.07 10.45
N ASP A 62 3.81 2.36 11.42
CA ASP A 62 4.48 1.09 11.19
C ASP A 62 3.47 0.02 10.77
N VAL A 63 3.96 -0.94 10.00
CA VAL A 63 3.14 -2.02 9.45
C VAL A 63 3.62 -3.33 10.05
N THR A 64 2.72 -3.97 10.79
CA THR A 64 2.89 -5.35 11.23
C THR A 64 1.98 -6.22 10.39
N PRO A 65 2.54 -7.10 9.54
CA PRO A 65 1.72 -8.04 8.77
C PRO A 65 0.88 -8.94 9.65
N VAL A 66 -0.30 -9.33 9.17
CA VAL A 66 -1.07 -10.41 9.80
C VAL A 66 -0.27 -11.70 9.65
N ASP A 67 -0.02 -12.43 10.76
CA ASP A 67 0.84 -13.61 10.77
C ASP A 67 0.43 -14.67 9.73
N ALA A 68 -0.88 -14.91 9.59
CA ALA A 68 -1.40 -15.85 8.60
C ALA A 68 -1.08 -15.43 7.15
N GLU A 69 -1.25 -14.14 6.83
CA GLU A 69 -0.93 -13.58 5.51
C GLU A 69 0.57 -13.62 5.24
N ARG A 70 1.40 -13.29 6.25
CA ARG A 70 2.86 -13.38 6.16
C ARG A 70 3.30 -14.81 5.91
N ALA A 71 2.82 -15.77 6.69
CA ALA A 71 3.15 -17.18 6.53
C ALA A 71 2.72 -17.74 5.15
N GLN A 72 1.56 -17.30 4.65
CA GLN A 72 1.03 -17.77 3.38
C GLN A 72 1.78 -17.21 2.16
N HIS A 73 2.18 -15.93 2.21
CA HIS A 73 2.69 -15.23 1.03
C HIS A 73 4.19 -14.94 1.06
N VAL A 74 4.79 -14.72 2.24
CA VAL A 74 6.20 -14.36 2.41
C VAL A 74 7.01 -15.61 2.76
N THR A 75 7.13 -16.51 1.79
CA THR A 75 7.86 -17.78 1.93
C THR A 75 9.35 -17.62 1.55
N GLU A 76 10.18 -18.60 1.92
CA GLU A 76 11.59 -18.61 1.49
C GLU A 76 11.72 -18.62 -0.04
N ALA A 77 10.82 -19.30 -0.74
CA ALA A 77 10.83 -19.41 -2.19
C ALA A 77 10.62 -18.06 -2.91
N ILE A 78 9.93 -17.10 -2.30
CA ILE A 78 9.71 -15.78 -2.90
C ILE A 78 10.81 -14.77 -2.55
N ALA A 79 11.66 -15.06 -1.56
CA ALA A 79 12.70 -14.13 -1.09
C ALA A 79 13.59 -13.57 -2.20
N PRO A 80 14.10 -14.36 -3.18
CA PRO A 80 14.93 -13.82 -4.26
C PRO A 80 14.18 -12.82 -5.16
N ALA A 81 12.88 -13.02 -5.37
CA ALA A 81 12.07 -12.10 -6.17
C ALA A 81 11.75 -10.80 -5.41
N LEU A 82 11.60 -10.87 -4.09
CA LEU A 82 11.45 -9.68 -3.23
C LEU A 82 12.73 -8.84 -3.17
N ASP A 83 13.90 -9.49 -3.09
CA ASP A 83 15.19 -8.81 -3.15
C ASP A 83 15.38 -8.11 -4.51
N ALA A 84 15.13 -8.83 -5.62
CA ALA A 84 15.18 -8.25 -6.96
C ALA A 84 14.20 -7.08 -7.14
N LEU A 85 13.00 -7.18 -6.56
CA LEU A 85 12.03 -6.10 -6.56
C LEU A 85 12.52 -4.89 -5.77
N ALA A 86 13.08 -5.08 -4.57
CA ALA A 86 13.62 -4.01 -3.75
C ALA A 86 14.74 -3.26 -4.47
N ASP A 87 15.65 -3.99 -5.12
CA ASP A 87 16.75 -3.41 -5.89
C ASP A 87 16.23 -2.60 -7.08
N ALA A 88 15.32 -3.17 -7.87
CA ALA A 88 14.77 -2.47 -9.03
C ALA A 88 13.93 -1.24 -8.64
N LEU A 89 13.15 -1.31 -7.56
CA LEU A 89 12.37 -0.18 -7.03
C LEU A 89 13.26 0.92 -6.44
N SER A 90 14.45 0.60 -5.95
CA SER A 90 15.38 1.62 -5.43
C SER A 90 15.84 2.60 -6.50
N ALA A 91 15.90 2.15 -7.76
CA ALA A 91 16.45 2.90 -8.89
C ALA A 91 15.42 3.47 -9.88
N CYS A 92 14.15 3.04 -9.82
CA CYS A 92 13.13 3.51 -10.78
C CYS A 92 12.61 4.92 -10.43
N GLU A 93 11.86 5.55 -11.34
CA GLU A 93 11.08 6.76 -11.01
C GLU A 93 9.93 6.41 -10.04
N TRP A 94 9.60 7.31 -9.11
CA TRP A 94 8.58 7.03 -8.08
C TRP A 94 7.18 7.48 -8.49
N ASP A 95 6.68 6.89 -9.56
CA ASP A 95 5.32 7.05 -10.03
C ASP A 95 4.66 5.69 -10.29
N LYS A 96 3.33 5.67 -10.36
CA LYS A 96 2.55 4.45 -10.57
C LYS A 96 2.98 3.65 -11.82
N ALA A 97 3.23 4.33 -12.95
CA ALA A 97 3.54 3.66 -14.20
C ALA A 97 4.92 2.98 -14.13
N SER A 98 5.90 3.69 -13.57
CA SER A 98 7.26 3.19 -13.35
C SER A 98 7.28 2.00 -12.38
N ILE A 99 6.55 2.08 -11.25
CA ILE A 99 6.40 0.95 -10.32
C ILE A 99 5.76 -0.26 -11.01
N SER A 100 4.70 -0.04 -11.81
CA SER A 100 4.04 -1.11 -12.57
C SER A 100 4.99 -1.79 -13.57
N ALA A 101 5.81 -1.00 -14.27
CA ALA A 101 6.82 -1.51 -15.19
C ALA A 101 7.91 -2.32 -14.46
N THR A 102 8.39 -1.83 -13.31
CA THR A 102 9.35 -2.55 -12.47
C THR A 102 8.81 -3.91 -12.01
N PHE A 103 7.55 -3.98 -11.58
CA PHE A 103 6.91 -5.27 -11.26
C PHE A 103 6.93 -6.23 -12.45
N LYS A 104 6.54 -5.77 -13.65
CA LYS A 104 6.53 -6.60 -14.85
C LYS A 104 7.92 -7.12 -15.20
N GLN A 105 8.94 -6.27 -15.12
CA GLN A 105 10.34 -6.67 -15.36
C GLN A 105 10.75 -7.81 -14.44
N VAL A 106 10.55 -7.66 -13.12
CA VAL A 106 10.95 -8.67 -12.12
C VAL A 106 10.14 -9.95 -12.29
N LEU A 107 8.84 -9.85 -12.55
CA LEU A 107 8.00 -11.02 -12.84
C LEU A 107 8.50 -11.81 -14.04
N THR A 108 8.85 -11.13 -15.14
CA THR A 108 9.40 -11.77 -16.33
C THR A 108 10.75 -12.43 -16.04
N SER A 109 11.66 -11.76 -15.34
CA SER A 109 12.99 -12.33 -15.04
C SER A 109 12.92 -13.52 -14.08
N GLN A 110 11.95 -13.54 -13.18
CA GLN A 110 11.77 -14.59 -12.18
C GLN A 110 10.80 -15.70 -12.64
N GLY A 111 10.16 -15.57 -13.81
CA GLY A 111 9.17 -16.52 -14.30
C GLY A 111 7.90 -16.59 -13.43
N LEU A 112 7.53 -15.49 -12.77
CA LEU A 112 6.42 -15.41 -11.83
C LEU A 112 5.19 -14.75 -12.44
N LYS A 113 4.01 -15.08 -11.88
CA LYS A 113 2.75 -14.36 -12.16
C LYS A 113 2.54 -13.23 -11.17
N MET A 114 1.80 -12.21 -11.59
CA MET A 114 1.55 -10.99 -10.79
C MET A 114 1.17 -11.26 -9.33
N PRO A 115 0.21 -12.15 -8.99
CA PRO A 115 -0.14 -12.41 -7.59
C PRO A 115 1.02 -12.95 -6.75
N GLN A 116 1.93 -13.72 -7.34
CA GLN A 116 3.04 -14.36 -6.62
C GLN A 116 4.05 -13.35 -6.08
N LEU A 117 4.19 -12.17 -6.72
CA LEU A 117 5.06 -11.10 -6.25
C LEU A 117 4.28 -9.96 -5.58
N ALA A 118 3.12 -9.58 -6.13
CA ALA A 118 2.32 -8.46 -5.61
C ALA A 118 1.73 -8.74 -4.23
N MET A 119 1.26 -9.95 -3.95
CA MET A 119 0.72 -10.30 -2.64
C MET A 119 1.77 -10.18 -1.53
N PRO A 120 2.94 -10.85 -1.60
CA PRO A 120 3.95 -10.70 -0.55
C PRO A 120 4.49 -9.27 -0.43
N ALA A 121 4.65 -8.54 -1.54
CA ALA A 121 5.01 -7.13 -1.48
C ALA A 121 3.99 -6.30 -0.69
N ARG A 122 2.68 -6.51 -0.89
CA ARG A 122 1.63 -5.83 -0.11
C ARG A 122 1.61 -6.27 1.35
N VAL A 123 1.78 -7.56 1.62
CA VAL A 123 1.85 -8.07 3.00
C VAL A 123 2.98 -7.36 3.76
N LEU A 124 4.18 -7.26 3.19
CA LEU A 124 5.31 -6.59 3.82
C LEU A 124 5.13 -5.07 3.91
N THR A 125 4.46 -4.44 2.95
CA THR A 125 4.39 -2.97 2.87
C THR A 125 3.17 -2.37 3.54
N VAL A 126 2.05 -3.09 3.60
CA VAL A 126 0.76 -2.60 4.12
C VAL A 126 -0.02 -3.66 4.90
N GLY A 127 0.59 -4.82 5.18
CA GLY A 127 0.10 -5.77 6.18
C GLY A 127 -0.94 -6.78 5.70
N THR A 128 -1.38 -6.69 4.44
CA THR A 128 -2.36 -7.61 3.82
C THR A 128 -2.07 -7.82 2.34
N ALA A 129 -2.37 -9.01 1.81
CA ALA A 129 -2.21 -9.33 0.39
C ALA A 129 -3.26 -8.65 -0.51
N HIS A 130 -4.37 -8.20 0.09
CA HIS A 130 -5.57 -7.75 -0.61
C HIS A 130 -5.74 -6.25 -0.56
N THR A 131 -5.20 -5.57 -1.56
CA THR A 131 -5.39 -4.13 -1.77
C THR A 131 -5.95 -3.86 -3.18
N PRO A 132 -6.28 -2.59 -3.50
CA PRO A 132 -6.47 -2.15 -4.88
C PRO A 132 -5.21 -2.37 -5.75
N SER A 133 -4.85 -1.39 -6.58
CA SER A 133 -3.64 -1.41 -7.39
C SER A 133 -2.39 -1.40 -6.49
N VAL A 134 -1.50 -2.40 -6.64
CA VAL A 134 -0.26 -2.51 -5.83
C VAL A 134 0.66 -1.32 -6.09
N ASP A 135 0.80 -0.93 -7.34
CA ASP A 135 1.56 0.22 -7.82
C ASP A 135 1.07 1.53 -7.19
N ALA A 136 -0.24 1.78 -7.15
CA ALA A 136 -0.79 2.96 -6.49
C ALA A 136 -0.60 2.95 -4.96
N VAL A 137 -0.70 1.77 -4.33
CA VAL A 137 -0.42 1.62 -2.90
C VAL A 137 1.04 1.96 -2.61
N LEU A 138 1.99 1.36 -3.32
CA LEU A 138 3.41 1.58 -3.09
C LEU A 138 3.81 3.03 -3.35
N GLU A 139 3.27 3.64 -4.41
CA GLU A 139 3.49 5.06 -4.70
C GLU A 139 3.16 5.93 -3.47
N LEU A 140 1.99 5.69 -2.85
CA LEU A 140 1.52 6.42 -1.67
C LEU A 140 2.27 6.09 -0.38
N VAL A 141 2.87 4.90 -0.25
CA VAL A 141 3.72 4.53 0.91
C VAL A 141 5.07 5.24 0.85
N GLY A 142 5.66 5.37 -0.35
CA GLY A 142 6.95 6.03 -0.56
C GLY A 142 8.13 5.06 -0.66
N ARG A 143 9.10 5.41 -1.51
CA ARG A 143 10.21 4.54 -1.93
C ARG A 143 11.00 3.93 -0.78
N GLU A 144 11.51 4.79 0.09
CA GLU A 144 12.40 4.39 1.18
C GLU A 144 11.74 3.37 2.11
N LYS A 145 10.48 3.64 2.49
CA LYS A 145 9.69 2.73 3.33
C LYS A 145 9.43 1.40 2.62
N VAL A 146 9.04 1.42 1.34
CA VAL A 146 8.80 0.21 0.57
C VAL A 146 10.06 -0.65 0.47
N VAL A 147 11.18 -0.06 0.03
CA VAL A 147 12.45 -0.79 -0.12
C VAL A 147 12.92 -1.35 1.22
N ALA A 148 12.86 -0.57 2.30
CA ALA A 148 13.25 -1.03 3.63
C ALA A 148 12.37 -2.21 4.11
N ARG A 149 11.04 -2.14 3.92
CA ARG A 149 10.10 -3.20 4.32
C ARG A 149 10.29 -4.49 3.52
N LEU A 150 10.62 -4.39 2.22
CA LEU A 150 10.91 -5.55 1.39
C LEU A 150 12.20 -6.28 1.82
N ARG A 151 13.21 -5.51 2.27
CA ARG A 151 14.50 -6.04 2.73
C ARG A 151 14.45 -6.61 4.15
N ASN A 152 13.69 -5.99 5.06
CA ASN A 152 13.61 -6.38 6.48
C ASN A 152 12.50 -7.41 6.76
N ARG A 153 12.37 -8.42 5.89
CA ARG A 153 11.28 -9.41 5.88
C ARG A 153 11.23 -10.34 7.08
#